data_AF-M5DQ63-F1
#
_entry.id   AF-M5DQ63-F1
#
_cell.length_a   1.000
_cell.length_b   1.000
_cell.length_c   1.000
_cell.angle_alpha   90.00
_cell.angle_beta   90.00
_cell.angle_gamma   90.00
#
_symmetry.space_group_name_H-M   'P 1'
#
loop_
_entity.id
_entity.type
_entity.pdbx_description
1 polymer ?
#
loop_
_entity_poly.entity_id
_entity_poly.type
_entity_poly.pdbx_seq_one_letter_code
_entity_poly.pdbx_strand_id
1 'polypeptide(L)'
;MILTVRYSHVRDLVFYYANQLSDQRVLDVLEDGLKSEDDAKHFSYFIWKMIDKMAEDRENGVEVLGGKDNTSMLPDVSYELDVLMSDSGYSQIWEEISDEA
;
A
#
# COMPACT_ATOMS: atom_id res chain seq x y z
N MET A 1 -11.20 8.38 5.29
CA MET A 1 -11.32 8.62 3.84
C MET A 1 -11.03 7.30 3.15
N ILE A 2 -11.78 6.90 2.11
CA ILE A 2 -11.51 5.67 1.35
C ILE A 2 -10.40 6.01 0.34
N LEU A 3 -9.45 5.10 0.07
CA LEU A 3 -8.54 5.19 -1.09
C LEU A 3 -9.38 5.27 -2.37
N THR A 4 -9.72 6.49 -2.77
CA THR A 4 -10.68 6.78 -3.82
C THR A 4 -10.12 7.79 -4.81
N VAL A 5 -9.95 7.27 -6.03
CA VAL A 5 -10.11 7.92 -7.35
C VAL A 5 -8.94 8.65 -8.00
N ARG A 6 -7.75 8.86 -7.39
CA ARG A 6 -6.65 9.45 -8.19
C ARG A 6 -5.89 8.45 -9.04
N TYR A 7 -5.61 7.25 -8.51
CA TYR A 7 -4.86 6.22 -9.23
C TYR A 7 -5.43 4.82 -8.99
N SER A 8 -6.34 4.36 -9.87
CA SER A 8 -6.95 3.03 -9.78
C SER A 8 -5.90 1.91 -9.80
N HIS A 9 -4.77 2.12 -10.49
CA HIS A 9 -3.67 1.16 -10.55
C HIS A 9 -2.98 0.97 -9.19
N VAL A 10 -2.84 2.01 -8.36
CA VAL A 10 -2.30 1.87 -6.99
C VAL A 10 -3.22 0.99 -6.15
N ARG A 11 -4.54 1.22 -6.21
CA ARG A 11 -5.52 0.37 -5.53
C ARG A 11 -5.42 -1.08 -6.00
N ASP A 12 -5.33 -1.31 -7.30
CA ASP A 12 -5.21 -2.66 -7.87
C ASP A 12 -3.94 -3.38 -7.41
N LEU A 13 -2.82 -2.64 -7.30
CA LEU A 13 -1.53 -3.17 -6.82
C LEU A 13 -1.61 -3.56 -5.35
N VAL A 14 -2.08 -2.64 -4.50
CA VAL A 14 -2.24 -2.90 -3.07
C VAL A 14 -3.22 -4.05 -2.85
N PHE A 15 -4.33 -4.10 -3.60
CA PHE A 15 -5.30 -5.19 -3.55
C PHE A 15 -4.70 -6.53 -3.96
N TYR A 16 -3.92 -6.58 -5.05
CA TYR A 16 -3.24 -7.79 -5.50
C TYR A 16 -2.35 -8.36 -4.40
N TYR A 17 -1.47 -7.55 -3.82
CA TYR A 17 -0.55 -8.00 -2.78
C TYR A 17 -1.26 -8.30 -1.46
N ALA A 18 -2.35 -7.60 -1.13
CA ALA A 18 -3.14 -7.90 0.06
C ALA A 18 -3.77 -9.30 -0.03
N ASN A 19 -4.30 -9.66 -1.20
CA ASN A 19 -4.78 -11.03 -1.45
C ASN A 19 -3.64 -12.05 -1.44
N GLN A 20 -2.52 -11.76 -2.10
CA GLN A 20 -1.36 -12.66 -2.16
C GLN A 20 -0.78 -12.94 -0.76
N LEU A 21 -0.76 -11.92 0.11
CA LEU A 21 -0.26 -12.00 1.49
C LEU A 21 -1.34 -12.41 2.50
N SER A 22 -2.58 -12.66 2.05
CA SER A 22 -3.73 -13.01 2.89
C SER A 22 -4.01 -12.00 4.01
N ASP A 23 -3.83 -10.71 3.72
CA ASP A 23 -4.01 -9.62 4.66
C ASP A 23 -5.42 -9.01 4.56
N GLN A 24 -6.37 -9.62 5.27
CA GLN A 24 -7.77 -9.17 5.27
C GLN A 24 -7.92 -7.74 5.81
N ARG A 25 -7.07 -7.35 6.77
CA ARG A 25 -7.16 -6.03 7.41
C ARG A 25 -6.87 -4.92 6.40
N VAL A 26 -5.92 -5.15 5.50
CA VAL A 26 -5.59 -4.22 4.41
C VAL A 26 -6.73 -4.14 3.41
N LEU A 27 -7.39 -5.26 3.09
CA LEU A 27 -8.59 -5.27 2.25
C LEU A 27 -9.71 -4.44 2.87
N ASP A 28 -9.93 -4.57 4.18
CA ASP A 28 -10.93 -3.79 4.92
C ASP A 28 -10.59 -2.29 4.88
N VAL A 29 -9.29 -1.91 4.98
CA VAL A 29 -8.84 -0.52 4.82
C VAL A 29 -9.07 0.01 3.41
N LEU A 30 -8.90 -0.81 2.36
CA LEU A 30 -9.18 -0.43 0.98
C LEU A 30 -10.67 -0.17 0.71
N GLU A 31 -11.55 -0.85 1.44
CA GLU A 31 -13.01 -0.72 1.32
C GLU A 31 -13.57 0.41 2.20
N ASP A 32 -13.20 0.42 3.47
CA ASP A 32 -13.81 1.28 4.48
C ASP A 32 -12.93 2.47 4.92
N GLY A 33 -11.67 2.49 4.52
CA GLY A 33 -10.66 3.45 4.98
C GLY A 33 -10.09 3.11 6.36
N LEU A 34 -9.16 3.94 6.82
CA LEU A 34 -8.55 3.82 8.14
C LEU A 34 -9.55 4.19 9.25
N LYS A 35 -9.76 3.29 10.22
CA LYS A 35 -10.70 3.50 11.34
C LYS A 35 -10.00 3.74 12.68
N SER A 36 -8.70 3.48 12.74
CA SER A 36 -7.89 3.59 13.96
C SER A 36 -6.41 3.82 13.64
N GLU A 37 -5.66 4.27 14.66
CA GLU A 37 -4.19 4.33 14.57
C GLU A 37 -3.56 2.96 14.32
N ASP A 38 -4.16 1.89 14.84
CA ASP A 38 -3.68 0.53 14.64
C ASP A 38 -3.86 0.08 13.18
N ASP A 39 -4.94 0.52 12.52
CA ASP A 39 -5.10 0.30 11.08
C ASP A 39 -4.05 1.08 10.29
N ALA A 40 -3.77 2.33 10.68
CA ALA A 40 -2.76 3.15 10.02
C ALA A 40 -1.38 2.50 10.12
N LYS A 41 -0.98 2.04 11.31
CA LYS A 41 0.28 1.31 11.52
C LYS A 41 0.35 0.05 10.68
N HIS A 42 -0.69 -0.79 10.74
CA HIS A 42 -0.75 -2.04 9.99
C HIS A 42 -0.64 -1.78 8.48
N PHE A 43 -1.37 -0.80 7.97
CA PHE A 43 -1.35 -0.44 6.56
C PHE A 43 0.03 0.09 6.13
N SER A 44 0.68 0.96 6.92
CA SER A 44 2.04 1.44 6.64
C SER A 44 3.06 0.30 6.55
N TYR A 45 3.08 -0.62 7.52
CA TYR A 45 3.98 -1.78 7.46
C TYR A 45 3.65 -2.71 6.29
N PHE A 46 2.37 -2.86 5.96
CA PHE A 46 1.97 -3.63 4.80
C PHE A 46 2.54 -3.03 3.51
N ILE A 47 2.57 -1.71 3.34
CA ILE A 47 3.13 -1.07 2.14
C ILE A 47 4.61 -1.42 1.97
N TRP A 48 5.41 -1.36 3.04
CA TRP A 48 6.81 -1.78 2.97
C TRP A 48 6.95 -3.27 2.60
N LYS A 49 6.16 -4.13 3.24
CA LYS A 49 6.12 -5.57 2.91
C LYS A 49 5.69 -5.83 1.45
N MET A 50 4.77 -5.03 0.93
CA MET A 50 4.35 -5.07 -0.46
C MET A 50 5.52 -4.68 -1.40
N ILE A 51 6.28 -3.64 -1.05
CA ILE A 51 7.45 -3.19 -1.83
C ILE A 51 8.52 -4.30 -1.88
N ASP A 52 8.82 -4.93 -0.75
CA ASP A 52 9.74 -6.07 -0.69
C ASP A 52 9.24 -7.22 -1.56
N LYS A 53 7.96 -7.57 -1.43
CA LYS A 53 7.37 -8.66 -2.20
C LYS A 53 7.36 -8.37 -3.70
N MET A 54 7.16 -7.11 -4.08
CA MET A 54 7.25 -6.66 -5.46
C MET A 54 8.67 -6.75 -6.03
N ALA A 55 9.69 -6.49 -5.21
CA ALA A 55 11.08 -6.71 -5.61
C ALA A 55 11.38 -8.20 -5.84
N GLU A 56 10.92 -9.09 -4.94
CA GLU A 56 11.04 -10.54 -5.12
C GLU A 56 10.32 -11.03 -6.38
N ASP A 57 9.08 -10.58 -6.61
CA ASP A 57 8.27 -11.01 -7.75
C ASP A 57 8.93 -10.57 -9.07
N ARG A 58 9.53 -9.37 -9.11
CA ARG A 58 10.34 -8.89 -10.23
C ARG A 58 11.57 -9.76 -10.48
N GLU A 59 12.33 -10.09 -9.44
CA GLU A 59 13.53 -10.94 -9.57
C GLU A 59 13.19 -12.35 -10.07
N ASN A 60 12.05 -12.87 -9.64
CA ASN A 60 11.53 -14.18 -10.07
C ASN A 60 10.80 -14.13 -11.42
N GLY A 61 10.63 -12.95 -12.02
CA GLY A 61 9.94 -12.76 -13.29
C GLY A 61 8.44 -13.04 -13.24
N VAL A 62 7.83 -12.93 -12.05
CA VAL A 62 6.38 -13.03 -11.84
C VAL A 62 5.70 -11.83 -12.49
N GLU A 63 4.63 -12.10 -13.23
CA GLU A 63 3.84 -11.05 -13.87
C GLU A 63 2.72 -10.61 -12.92
N VAL A 64 2.71 -9.32 -12.58
CA VAL A 64 1.74 -8.67 -11.71
C VAL A 64 1.13 -7.51 -12.49
N LEU A 65 -0.21 -7.48 -12.60
CA LEU A 65 -0.96 -6.46 -13.36
C LEU A 65 -0.48 -6.25 -14.81
N GLY A 66 -0.02 -7.33 -15.47
CA GLY A 66 0.47 -7.29 -16.86
C GLY A 66 1.92 -6.81 -17.02
N GLY A 67 2.64 -6.57 -15.92
CA GLY A 67 4.04 -6.17 -15.90
C GLY A 67 4.90 -7.09 -15.04
N LYS A 68 6.17 -7.28 -15.45
CA LYS A 68 7.19 -7.98 -14.63
C LYS A 68 7.98 -7.04 -13.72
N ASP A 69 7.83 -5.73 -13.94
CA ASP A 69 8.48 -4.69 -13.15
C ASP A 69 7.46 -3.57 -12.94
N ASN A 70 6.92 -3.49 -11.73
CA ASN A 70 5.93 -2.49 -11.33
C ASN A 70 6.55 -1.39 -10.45
N THR A 71 7.88 -1.29 -10.39
CA THR A 71 8.58 -0.29 -9.56
C THR A 71 8.28 1.15 -9.97
N SER A 72 7.86 1.38 -11.21
CA SER A 72 7.39 2.69 -11.67
C SER A 72 6.15 3.19 -10.94
N MET A 73 5.42 2.32 -10.24
CA MET A 73 4.24 2.68 -9.44
C MET A 73 4.58 3.16 -8.03
N LEU A 74 5.83 2.99 -7.57
CA LEU A 74 6.24 3.38 -6.21
C LEU A 74 6.01 4.87 -5.88
N PRO A 75 6.28 5.83 -6.79
CA PRO A 75 5.97 7.23 -6.52
C PRO A 75 4.47 7.47 -6.33
N ASP A 76 3.63 6.78 -7.11
CA ASP A 76 2.17 6.91 -7.01
C ASP A 76 1.67 6.27 -5.70
N VAL A 77 2.24 5.13 -5.29
CA VAL A 77 1.96 4.50 -3.99
C VAL A 77 2.30 5.46 -2.86
N SER A 78 3.52 6.02 -2.85
CA SER A 78 3.96 6.98 -1.82
C SER A 78 3.00 8.18 -1.73
N TYR A 79 2.64 8.75 -2.88
CA TYR A 79 1.74 9.89 -2.94
C TYR A 79 0.34 9.58 -2.39
N GLU A 80 -0.26 8.45 -2.78
CA GLU A 80 -1.58 8.05 -2.29
C GLU A 80 -1.56 7.73 -0.79
N LEU A 81 -0.45 7.19 -0.28
CA LEU A 81 -0.25 6.97 1.15
C LEU A 81 -0.16 8.28 1.93
N ASP A 82 0.63 9.24 1.44
CA ASP A 82 0.75 10.56 2.06
C ASP A 82 -0.61 11.25 2.16
N VAL A 83 -1.39 11.21 1.07
CA VAL A 83 -2.75 11.78 1.03
C VAL A 83 -3.68 11.06 2.01
N LEU A 84 -3.75 9.72 1.97
CA LEU A 84 -4.61 8.93 2.85
C LEU A 84 -4.32 9.21 4.33
N MET A 85 -3.03 9.20 4.70
CA MET A 85 -2.58 9.36 6.07
C MET A 85 -2.81 10.80 6.55
N SER A 86 -2.51 11.80 5.73
CA SER A 86 -2.82 13.20 6.02
C SER A 86 -4.31 13.43 6.23
N ASP A 87 -5.14 12.97 5.30
CA ASP A 87 -6.58 13.18 5.35
C ASP A 87 -7.27 12.41 6.49
N SER A 88 -6.61 11.37 7.01
CA SER A 88 -7.09 10.58 8.16
C SER A 88 -6.48 11.03 9.49
N GLY A 89 -5.59 12.02 9.50
CA GLY A 89 -4.95 12.54 10.72
C GLY A 89 -3.80 11.65 11.26
N TYR A 90 -3.21 10.82 10.41
CA TYR A 90 -2.20 9.82 10.74
C TYR A 90 -0.86 10.01 10.03
N SER A 91 -0.57 11.19 9.44
CA SER A 91 0.71 11.48 8.75
C SER A 91 1.93 11.09 9.56
N GLN A 92 1.94 11.42 10.86
CA GLN A 92 3.08 11.14 11.73
C GLN A 92 3.37 9.62 11.85
N ILE A 93 2.34 8.76 11.82
CA ILE A 93 2.52 7.31 11.86
C ILE A 93 3.23 6.83 10.59
N TRP A 94 2.88 7.38 9.44
CA TRP A 94 3.52 7.04 8.18
C TRP A 94 4.95 7.53 8.11
N GLU A 95 5.23 8.75 8.56
CA GLU A 95 6.59 9.31 8.66
C GLU A 95 7.48 8.44 9.57
N GLU A 96 7.01 8.14 10.79
CA GLU A 96 7.76 7.32 11.76
C GLU A 96 8.08 5.92 11.21
N ILE A 97 7.12 5.24 10.60
CA ILE A 97 7.33 3.91 10.03
C ILE A 97 8.25 3.95 8.81
N SER A 98 8.17 5.00 7.99
CA SER A 98 9.02 5.16 6.81
C SER A 98 10.47 5.48 7.16
N ASP A 99 10.71 6.18 8.27
CA ASP A 99 12.06 6.44 8.77
C ASP A 99 12.72 5.19 9.37
N GLU A 100 11.93 4.21 9.82
CA GLU A 100 12.40 2.95 10.41
C GLU A 100 12.64 1.82 9.39
N ALA A 101 12.07 1.91 8.19
CA ALA A 101 12.10 0.90 7.14
C ALA A 101 13.40 0.94 6.29
#